data_AF-A0A352IXU9-F1
#
_entry.id   AF-A0A352IXU9-F1
#
_cell.length_a   1.000
_cell.length_b   1.000
_cell.length_c   1.000
_cell.angle_alpha   90.00
_cell.angle_beta   90.00
_cell.angle_gamma   90.00
#
_symmetry.space_group_name_H-M   'P 1'
#
loop_
_entity.id
_entity.type
_entity.pdbx_description
1 polymer ?
#
loop_
_entity_poly.entity_id
_entity_poly.type
_entity_poly.pdbx_seq_one_letter_code
_entity_poly.pdbx_strand_id
1 'polypeptide(L)' 'APPLISEGAQQIIGTVADPLPQALILTAIVIAFSVLAFAVVLIRRAYEVVGTDDLDQMKDTDT' A
#
# COMPACT_ATOMS: atom_id res chain seq x y z
N ALA A 1 -0.12 22.79 9.73
CA ALA A 1 0.49 22.75 8.39
C ALA A 1 1.53 21.63 8.36
N PRO A 2 1.83 21.02 7.20
CA PRO A 2 2.90 20.02 7.09
C PRO A 2 4.26 20.61 7.50
N PRO A 3 5.18 19.81 8.05
CA PRO A 3 6.52 20.21 8.50
C PRO A 3 7.46 20.47 7.33
N LEU A 4 7.15 21.47 6.51
CA LEU A 4 7.94 21.87 5.34
C LEU A 4 8.61 23.21 5.61
N ILE A 5 9.91 23.30 5.35
CA ILE A 5 10.69 24.54 5.41
C ILE A 5 10.64 25.19 4.02
N SER A 6 10.26 26.47 3.98
CA SER A 6 10.27 27.26 2.74
C SER A 6 11.70 27.48 2.24
N GLU A 7 11.90 27.57 0.92
CA GLU A 7 13.23 27.84 0.34
C GLU A 7 13.80 29.16 0.92
N GLY A 8 15.04 29.09 1.41
CA GLY A 8 15.73 30.23 2.04
C GLY A 8 15.43 30.45 3.53
N ALA A 9 14.46 29.74 4.12
CA ALA A 9 14.22 29.77 5.56
C ALA A 9 15.08 28.73 6.30
N GLN A 10 15.65 29.11 7.45
CA GLN A 10 16.43 28.18 8.30
C GLN A 10 15.57 27.49 9.36
N GLN A 11 14.37 28.00 9.63
CA GLN A 11 13.48 27.49 10.67
C GLN A 11 12.04 27.54 10.20
N ILE A 12 11.21 26.66 10.77
CA ILE A 12 9.78 26.65 10.49
C ILE A 12 9.14 27.78 11.29
N ILE A 13 8.42 28.67 10.59
CA ILE A 13 7.73 29.80 11.22
C ILE A 13 6.31 29.34 11.57
N GLY A 14 6.01 29.24 12.87
CA GLY A 14 4.67 28.88 13.39
C GLY A 14 4.54 27.44 13.91
N THR A 15 3.31 27.03 14.23
CA THR A 15 3.01 25.71 14.77
C THR A 15 2.90 24.67 13.65
N VAL A 16 3.56 23.53 13.83
CA VAL A 16 3.76 22.50 12.80
C VAL A 16 3.22 21.16 13.28
N ALA A 17 2.68 20.36 12.36
CA ALA A 17 2.27 18.99 12.67
C ALA A 17 3.47 18.10 13.01
N ASP A 18 3.30 17.16 13.95
CA ASP A 18 4.34 16.19 14.30
C ASP A 18 4.74 15.36 13.06
N PRO A 19 6.03 15.36 12.66
CA PRO A 19 6.49 14.58 11.52
C PRO A 19 6.43 13.06 11.74
N LEU A 20 6.43 12.58 12.99
CA LEU A 20 6.45 11.15 13.29
C LEU A 20 5.20 10.41 12.77
N PRO A 21 3.96 10.80 13.16
CA PRO A 21 2.77 10.18 12.58
C PRO A 21 2.72 10.29 11.04
N GLN A 22 3.21 11.40 10.47
CA GLN A 22 3.16 11.62 9.03
C GLN A 22 4.07 10.64 8.26
N ALA A 23 5.29 10.42 8.74
CA ALA A 23 6.21 9.46 8.15
C ALA A 23 5.67 8.02 8.24
N LEU A 24 5.05 7.67 9.37
CA LEU A 24 4.44 6.36 9.57
C LEU A 24 3.27 6.11 8.60
N ILE A 25 2.40 7.11 8.42
CA ILE A 25 1.26 6.99 7.49
C ILE A 25 1.74 6.87 6.04
N LEU A 26 2.73 7.66 5.62
CA LEU A 26 3.28 7.56 4.27
C LEU A 26 3.87 6.17 4.00
N THR A 27 4.59 5.62 4.99
CA THR A 27 5.14 4.26 4.91
C THR A 27 4.03 3.21 4.81
N ALA A 28 2.99 3.33 5.64
CA ALA A 28 1.84 2.42 5.61
C ALA A 28 1.12 2.44 4.26
N ILE A 29 0.95 3.62 3.65
CA ILE A 29 0.32 3.77 2.33
C ILE A 29 1.11 2.98 1.27
N VAL A 30 2.43 3.12 1.23
CA VAL A 30 3.28 2.44 0.23
C VAL A 30 3.29 0.93 0.43
N ILE A 31 3.34 0.45 1.68
CA ILE A 31 3.26 -0.98 2.00
C ILE A 31 1.91 -1.55 1.54
N ALA A 32 0.80 -0.91 1.94
CA ALA A 32 -0.54 -1.36 1.59
C ALA A 32 -0.75 -1.41 0.07
N PHE A 33 -0.30 -0.37 -0.65
CA PHE A 33 -0.37 -0.33 -2.11
C PHE A 33 0.44 -1.46 -2.76
N SER A 34 1.64 -1.74 -2.26
CA SER A 34 2.51 -2.80 -2.78
C SER A 34 1.89 -4.19 -2.58
N VAL A 35 1.37 -4.47 -1.39
CA VAL A 35 0.68 -5.73 -1.08
C VAL A 35 -0.59 -5.88 -1.92
N LEU A 36 -1.36 -4.80 -2.09
CA LEU A 36 -2.56 -4.80 -2.94
C LEU A 36 -2.22 -5.12 -4.40
N ALA A 37 -1.21 -4.45 -4.96
CA ALA A 37 -0.77 -4.70 -6.33
C ALA A 37 -0.32 -6.15 -6.53
N PHE A 38 0.45 -6.68 -5.57
CA PHE A 38 0.85 -8.08 -5.57
C PHE A 38 -0.37 -9.02 -5.53
N ALA A 39 -1.33 -8.77 -4.63
CA ALA A 39 -2.53 -9.59 -4.51
C ALA A 39 -3.36 -9.61 -5.80
N VAL A 40 -3.53 -8.46 -6.48
CA VAL A 40 -4.25 -8.39 -7.76
C VAL A 40 -3.57 -9.25 -8.83
N VAL A 41 -2.24 -9.17 -8.94
CA VAL A 41 -1.49 -10.00 -9.89
C VAL A 41 -1.60 -11.48 -9.54
N LEU A 42 -1.51 -11.83 -8.25
CA LEU A 42 -1.65 -13.20 -7.78
C LEU A 42 -3.03 -13.78 -8.11
N ILE A 43 -4.10 -13.04 -7.84
CA ILE A 43 -5.48 -13.44 -8.16
C ILE A 43 -5.62 -13.68 -9.66
N ARG A 44 -5.12 -12.76 -10.49
CA ARG A 44 -5.15 -12.95 -11.95
C ARG A 44 -4.43 -14.23 -12.38
N ARG A 45 -3.24 -14.50 -11.82
CA ARG A 45 -2.50 -15.72 -12.15
C ARG A 45 -3.20 -16.97 -11.66
N ALA A 46 -3.81 -16.93 -10.48
CA ALA A 46 -4.60 -18.03 -9.96
C ALA A 46 -5.80 -18.33 -10.89
N TYR A 47 -6.51 -17.29 -11.34
CA TYR A 47 -7.59 -17.45 -12.32
C TYR A 47 -7.11 -18.01 -13.66
N GLU A 48 -5.96 -17.56 -14.19
CA GLU A 48 -5.38 -18.10 -15.43
C GLU A 48 -5.00 -19.59 -15.32
N VAL A 49 -4.63 -20.06 -14.12
CA VAL A 49 -4.21 -21.45 -13.88
C VAL A 49 -5.39 -22.37 -13.57
N VAL A 50 -6.31 -21.94 -12.70
CA VAL A 50 -7.44 -22.77 -12.25
C VAL A 50 -8.63 -22.66 -13.23
N GLY A 51 -8.72 -21.56 -13.99
CA GLY A 51 -9.80 -21.34 -14.96
C GLY A 51 -11.16 -20.99 -14.34
N THR A 52 -11.23 -20.87 -13.01
CA THR A 52 -12.42 -20.45 -12.25
C THR A 52 -12.03 -19.46 -11.15
N ASP A 53 -12.95 -18.53 -10.85
CA ASP A 53 -12.84 -17.56 -9.75
C ASP A 53 -13.58 -18.05 -8.49
N ASP A 54 -14.16 -19.26 -8.56
CA ASP A 54 -14.85 -19.90 -7.46
C ASP A 54 -13.85 -20.51 -6.47
N LEU A 55 -13.71 -19.85 -5.31
CA LEU A 55 -12.80 -20.26 -4.24
C LEU A 55 -13.05 -21.69 -3.73
N ASP A 56 -14.26 -22.21 -3.86
CA ASP A 56 -14.55 -23.59 -3.45
C ASP A 56 -14.07 -24.62 -4.49
N GLN A 57 -14.04 -24.24 -5.77
CA GLN A 57 -13.47 -25.08 -6.83
C GLN A 57 -11.93 -25.00 -6.91
N MET A 58 -11.31 -24.00 -6.28
CA MET A 58 -9.85 -23.90 -6.16
C MET A 58 -9.22 -24.94 -5.20
N LYS A 59 -10.02 -25.82 -4.58
CA LYS A 59 -9.56 -26.87 -3.65
C LYS A 59 -9.32 -28.22 -4.32
N ASP A 60 -9.90 -28.48 -5.49
CA ASP A 60 -9.77 -29.76 -6.18
C ASP A 60 -8.58 -29.74 -7.14
N THR A 61 -7.45 -30.26 -6.65
CA THR A 61 -6.25 -30.55 -7.48
C THR A 61 -6.20 -32.03 -7.90
N ASP A 62 -7.08 -32.89 -7.38
CA ASP A 62 -7.08 -34.33 -7.66
C ASP A 62 -8.50 -34.87 -7.93
N THR A 63 -8.80 -35.12 -9.20
CA THR A 63 -9.64 -36.23 -9.69
C THR A 63 -9.05 -36.76 -10.98
#